data_AF-A0A0V0R362-F1
#
_entry.id   AF-A0A0V0R362-F1
#
_cell.length_a   1.000
_cell.length_b   1.000
_cell.length_c   1.000
_cell.angle_alpha   90.00
_cell.angle_beta   90.00
_cell.angle_gamma   90.00
#
_symmetry.space_group_name_H-M   'P 1'
#
loop_
_entity.id
_entity.type
_entity.pdbx_description
1 polymer ?
#
loop_
_entity_poly.entity_id
_entity_poly.type
_entity_poly.pdbx_seq_one_letter_code
_entity_poly.pdbx_strand_id
1 'polypeptide(L)'
;MSSFIENIAKITSQNSLLNSGENKNQVSFEEIKFAENLQNIIQPGDIIITKTPTTVYNIVRKLTKSEYDHVSIVLDKQNVIHIAPPQIRLINSQIFLTQKHKPIIIRANLSENQINDFLQNLMSQQNLNYDYNECLKLLGLKFLNNFVVLEKIPNITAQSSIIYKKKICSDLVFYCLAMVSQEFKNCLQNYVYDLDFYKFGNFSPDDLIILFCKDKSKLFSLVHGEQRHIQNVKCLKLQNEKKLKKKKEIKKAESLEEDDDELIKLLGLTKISTNLDHKQNQQNIQNQNITQNDSQNQNQNQNQFNEKLLKSQLKRFQNEAQIILDNYNQEGHNFFVKTKSLVDKFLVLANYNKFFTFPFINKLVQQQISKQNRGFLNSQLFGYQEKNISSNLWQFIKVNFIIFEQYL
;
A
#
# COMPACT_ATOMS: atom_id res chain seq x y z
N MET A 1 -2.58 19.93 -2.02
CA MET A 1 -2.23 18.56 -1.56
C MET A 1 -1.81 18.55 -0.09
N SER A 2 -1.08 19.56 0.42
CA SER A 2 -0.71 19.64 1.85
C SER A 2 -1.93 19.74 2.79
N SER A 3 -2.97 20.53 2.44
CA SER A 3 -4.16 20.68 3.29
C SER A 3 -4.97 19.39 3.48
N PHE A 4 -5.03 18.53 2.46
CA PHE A 4 -5.70 17.22 2.57
C PHE A 4 -4.88 16.25 3.44
N ILE A 5 -3.55 16.26 3.28
CA ILE A 5 -2.64 15.47 4.12
C ILE A 5 -2.66 15.95 5.56
N GLU A 6 -2.68 17.26 5.80
CA GLU A 6 -2.82 17.86 7.14
C GLU A 6 -4.18 17.55 7.76
N ASN A 7 -5.26 17.57 6.97
CA ASN A 7 -6.59 17.18 7.44
C ASN A 7 -6.66 15.69 7.78
N ILE A 8 -6.10 14.80 6.96
CA ILE A 8 -5.97 13.38 7.31
C ILE A 8 -5.09 13.24 8.54
N ALA A 9 -3.93 13.88 8.60
CA ALA A 9 -3.04 13.84 9.75
C ALA A 9 -3.75 14.30 11.03
N LYS A 10 -4.56 15.35 10.97
CA LYS A 10 -5.39 15.87 12.07
C LYS A 10 -6.50 14.89 12.47
N ILE A 11 -7.16 14.25 11.50
CA ILE A 11 -8.16 13.19 11.69
C ILE A 11 -7.54 11.87 12.19
N THR A 12 -6.27 11.61 11.91
CA THR A 12 -5.53 10.43 12.39
C THR A 12 -4.73 10.71 13.66
N SER A 13 -4.60 11.99 14.03
CA SER A 13 -3.87 12.40 15.22
C SER A 13 -4.59 11.94 16.48
N GLN A 14 -3.89 12.04 17.61
CA GLN A 14 -4.39 11.73 18.94
C GLN A 14 -5.76 12.35 19.26
N ASN A 15 -6.09 13.49 18.66
CA ASN A 15 -7.40 14.11 18.77
C ASN A 15 -8.51 13.25 18.18
N SER A 16 -8.28 12.22 17.39
CA SER A 16 -9.33 11.28 16.99
C SER A 16 -9.54 10.15 17.99
N LEU A 17 -8.46 9.72 18.67
CA LEU A 17 -8.52 8.76 19.77
C LEU A 17 -9.13 9.41 21.02
N LEU A 18 -8.77 10.67 21.29
CA LEU A 18 -9.23 11.47 22.44
C LEU A 18 -10.48 12.31 22.14
N ASN A 19 -10.58 12.98 20.99
CA ASN A 19 -11.77 13.79 20.57
C ASN A 19 -12.75 13.02 19.66
N SER A 20 -12.78 11.68 19.74
CA SER A 20 -14.06 10.97 19.52
C SER A 20 -15.16 11.48 20.50
N GLY A 21 -14.78 12.29 21.48
CA GLY A 21 -15.61 13.17 22.31
C GLY A 21 -16.44 14.25 21.61
N GLU A 22 -16.68 14.22 20.29
CA GLU A 22 -17.91 14.83 19.75
C GLU A 22 -19.17 14.05 20.16
N ASN A 23 -19.00 12.81 20.62
CA ASN A 23 -19.91 12.23 21.60
C ASN A 23 -19.27 12.34 22.99
N LYS A 24 -19.51 13.45 23.69
CA LYS A 24 -19.50 13.50 25.17
C LYS A 24 -20.60 12.61 25.78
N ASN A 25 -20.94 11.50 25.14
CA ASN A 25 -21.61 10.41 25.82
C ASN A 25 -20.57 9.86 26.77
N GLN A 26 -20.82 10.05 28.07
CA GLN A 26 -20.04 9.48 29.16
C GLN A 26 -19.59 8.07 28.76
N VAL A 27 -18.27 7.82 28.78
CA VAL A 27 -17.75 6.45 28.67
C VAL A 27 -18.56 5.62 29.65
N SER A 28 -19.26 4.60 29.15
CA SER A 28 -20.22 3.90 29.98
C SER A 28 -19.48 3.24 31.14
N PHE A 29 -20.16 3.10 32.28
CA PHE A 29 -19.58 2.40 33.43
C PHE A 29 -19.12 0.98 33.05
N GLU A 30 -19.85 0.32 32.14
CA GLU A 30 -19.49 -0.98 31.59
C GLU A 30 -18.16 -0.95 30.81
N GLU A 31 -17.93 0.10 30.01
CA GLU A 31 -16.72 0.25 29.22
C GLU A 31 -15.49 0.56 30.10
N ILE A 32 -15.68 1.34 31.17
CA ILE A 32 -14.65 1.56 32.20
C ILE A 32 -14.32 0.24 32.91
N LYS A 33 -15.33 -0.45 33.42
CA LYS A 33 -15.16 -1.73 34.12
C LYS A 33 -14.50 -2.79 33.24
N PHE A 34 -14.85 -2.82 31.95
CA PHE A 34 -14.21 -3.70 30.97
C PHE A 34 -12.71 -3.37 30.83
N ALA A 35 -12.37 -2.10 30.66
CA ALA A 35 -10.97 -1.66 30.57
C ALA A 35 -10.18 -1.97 31.85
N GLU A 36 -10.77 -1.75 33.03
CA GLU A 36 -10.17 -2.09 34.33
C GLU A 36 -9.91 -3.59 34.48
N ASN A 37 -10.87 -4.43 34.08
CA ASN A 37 -10.70 -5.88 34.07
C ASN A 37 -9.53 -6.31 33.17
N LEU A 38 -9.41 -5.70 31.99
CA LEU A 38 -8.27 -5.96 31.10
C LEU A 38 -6.95 -5.43 31.70
N GLN A 39 -6.99 -4.27 32.34
CA GLN A 39 -5.83 -3.66 32.98
C GLN A 39 -5.23 -4.55 34.08
N ASN A 40 -6.07 -5.37 34.73
CA ASN A 40 -5.65 -6.31 35.77
C ASN A 40 -4.96 -7.57 35.22
N ILE A 41 -5.16 -7.92 33.95
CA ILE A 41 -4.59 -9.15 33.34
C ILE A 41 -3.38 -8.88 32.43
N ILE A 42 -3.21 -7.64 31.96
CA ILE A 42 -2.07 -7.27 31.12
C ILE A 42 -0.75 -7.27 31.91
N GLN A 43 0.34 -7.53 31.19
CA GLN A 43 1.71 -7.51 31.69
C GLN A 43 2.62 -6.71 30.75
N PRO A 44 3.75 -6.18 31.27
CA PRO A 44 4.79 -5.58 30.42
C PRO A 44 5.18 -6.50 29.26
N GLY A 45 5.26 -5.93 28.06
CA GLY A 45 5.55 -6.65 26.82
C GLY A 45 4.32 -7.17 26.07
N ASP A 46 3.12 -7.12 26.67
CA ASP A 46 1.89 -7.47 25.97
C ASP A 46 1.65 -6.54 24.77
N ILE A 47 1.20 -7.13 23.67
CA ILE A 47 0.92 -6.45 22.41
C ILE A 47 -0.59 -6.28 22.28
N ILE A 48 -1.05 -5.03 22.28
CA ILE A 48 -2.47 -4.69 22.13
C ILE A 48 -2.71 -4.27 20.68
N ILE A 49 -3.53 -5.04 19.98
CA ILE A 49 -3.93 -4.82 18.60
C ILE A 49 -5.37 -4.33 18.61
N THR A 50 -5.63 -3.16 18.03
CA THR A 50 -6.92 -2.48 18.18
C THR A 50 -7.53 -2.01 16.88
N LYS A 51 -8.82 -1.68 16.95
CA LYS A 51 -9.56 -0.96 15.91
C LYS A 51 -9.84 0.45 16.40
N THR A 52 -9.38 1.47 15.67
CA THR A 52 -9.77 2.85 15.99
C THR A 52 -11.28 3.05 15.77
N PRO A 53 -12.06 3.49 16.78
CA PRO A 53 -13.51 3.51 16.78
C PRO A 53 -14.09 4.75 16.06
N THR A 54 -13.61 5.04 14.86
CA THR A 54 -14.09 6.18 14.05
C THR A 54 -14.55 5.73 12.68
N THR A 55 -15.52 6.45 12.10
CA THR A 55 -16.06 6.15 10.77
C THR A 55 -14.99 6.18 9.69
N VAL A 56 -14.05 7.13 9.77
CA VAL A 56 -12.94 7.24 8.82
C VAL A 56 -12.06 5.99 8.85
N TYR A 57 -11.65 5.54 10.03
CA TYR A 57 -10.85 4.33 10.15
C TYR A 57 -11.63 3.07 9.76
N ASN A 58 -12.94 3.01 10.03
CA ASN A 58 -13.80 1.93 9.52
C ASN A 58 -13.80 1.86 7.99
N ILE A 59 -13.88 3.00 7.30
CA ILE A 59 -13.83 3.07 5.83
C ILE A 59 -12.44 2.63 5.34
N VAL A 60 -11.36 3.17 5.91
CA VAL A 60 -9.98 2.81 5.54
C VAL A 60 -9.73 1.31 5.71
N ARG A 61 -10.16 0.72 6.83
CA ARG A 61 -10.09 -0.74 7.08
C ARG A 61 -10.81 -1.54 6.00
N LYS A 62 -12.05 -1.17 5.66
CA LYS A 62 -12.82 -1.82 4.57
C LYS A 62 -12.11 -1.71 3.23
N LEU A 63 -11.64 -0.51 2.88
CA LEU A 63 -10.98 -0.22 1.60
C LEU A 63 -9.61 -0.89 1.45
N THR A 64 -8.89 -1.10 2.56
CA THR A 64 -7.59 -1.79 2.58
C THR A 64 -7.71 -3.28 2.90
N LYS A 65 -8.92 -3.78 3.19
CA LYS A 65 -9.19 -5.11 3.74
C LYS A 65 -8.32 -5.43 4.97
N SER A 66 -8.09 -4.42 5.81
CA SER A 66 -7.40 -4.60 7.08
C SER A 66 -8.42 -4.74 8.20
N GLU A 67 -8.23 -5.71 9.09
CA GLU A 67 -9.14 -5.90 10.23
C GLU A 67 -8.73 -4.99 11.40
N TYR A 68 -7.43 -4.80 11.58
CA TYR A 68 -6.84 -3.93 12.59
C TYR A 68 -6.01 -2.80 11.93
N ASP A 69 -5.92 -1.67 12.60
CA ASP A 69 -5.23 -0.47 12.11
C ASP A 69 -4.17 0.06 13.07
N HIS A 70 -4.09 -0.50 14.28
CA HIS A 70 -3.18 0.02 15.28
C HIS A 70 -2.64 -1.05 16.24
N VAL A 71 -1.40 -0.82 16.71
CA VAL A 71 -0.68 -1.66 17.68
C VAL A 71 -0.04 -0.76 18.73
N SER A 72 -0.21 -1.12 20.00
CA SER A 72 0.48 -0.53 21.15
C SER A 72 1.08 -1.61 22.05
N ILE A 73 2.12 -1.27 22.80
CA ILE A 73 2.86 -2.22 23.66
C ILE A 73 2.70 -1.82 25.12
N VAL A 74 2.32 -2.76 25.97
CA VAL A 74 2.20 -2.55 27.41
C VAL A 74 3.58 -2.36 28.02
N LEU A 75 3.80 -1.22 28.67
CA LEU A 75 5.01 -0.96 29.46
C LEU A 75 4.78 -1.38 30.91
N ASP A 76 3.62 -1.00 31.45
CA ASP A 76 3.15 -1.37 32.78
C ASP A 76 1.60 -1.35 32.79
N LYS A 77 0.97 -1.59 33.94
CA LYS A 77 -0.50 -1.62 34.03
C LYS A 77 -1.15 -0.31 33.59
N GLN A 78 -0.52 0.83 33.82
CA GLN A 78 -1.06 2.16 33.55
C GLN A 78 -0.63 2.70 32.19
N ASN A 79 0.51 2.26 31.66
CA ASN A 79 1.13 2.88 30.49
C ASN A 79 1.37 1.90 29.35
N VAL A 80 1.18 2.42 28.13
CA VAL A 80 1.59 1.74 26.90
C VAL A 80 2.49 2.65 26.07
N ILE A 81 3.38 2.04 25.29
CA ILE A 81 4.10 2.69 24.20
C ILE A 81 3.15 2.78 23.01
N HIS A 82 2.74 4.00 22.70
CA HIS A 82 1.89 4.34 21.59
C HIS A 82 2.73 4.81 20.40
N ILE A 83 2.76 4.01 19.33
CA ILE A 83 3.53 4.27 18.11
C ILE A 83 2.56 4.83 17.06
N ALA A 84 2.29 6.12 17.09
CA ALA A 84 1.34 6.76 16.17
C ALA A 84 1.73 8.20 15.86
N PRO A 85 1.12 8.84 14.84
CA PRO A 85 1.32 10.24 14.57
C PRO A 85 1.01 11.14 15.79
N PRO A 86 1.78 12.22 16.02
CA PRO A 86 2.98 12.62 15.25
C PRO A 86 4.26 11.89 15.68
N GLN A 87 4.29 11.32 16.88
CA GLN A 87 5.50 10.76 17.49
C GLN A 87 5.18 9.59 18.43
N ILE A 88 6.20 8.75 18.66
CA ILE A 88 6.16 7.65 19.63
C ILE A 88 6.15 8.23 21.05
N ARG A 89 5.26 7.76 21.91
CA ARG A 89 5.08 8.30 23.27
C ARG A 89 4.40 7.32 24.20
N LEU A 90 4.45 7.62 25.50
CA LEU A 90 3.66 6.92 26.51
C LEU A 90 2.26 7.51 26.59
N ILE A 91 1.26 6.64 26.69
CA ILE A 91 -0.12 7.04 27.01
C ILE A 91 -0.75 6.04 27.98
N ASN A 92 -1.86 6.45 28.60
CA ASN A 92 -2.61 5.57 29.50
C ASN A 92 -3.16 4.33 28.75
N SER A 93 -2.89 3.14 29.29
CA SER A 93 -3.30 1.85 28.74
C SER A 93 -4.82 1.74 28.57
N GLN A 94 -5.60 2.30 29.50
CA GLN A 94 -7.06 2.22 29.50
C GLN A 94 -7.68 2.70 28.20
N ILE A 95 -7.07 3.67 27.52
CA ILE A 95 -7.55 4.20 26.23
C ILE A 95 -7.73 3.06 25.20
N PHE A 96 -6.78 2.12 25.15
CA PHE A 96 -6.80 1.01 24.19
C PHE A 96 -7.55 -0.23 24.69
N LEU A 97 -7.83 -0.31 25.99
CA LEU A 97 -8.48 -1.45 26.62
C LEU A 97 -10.00 -1.33 26.65
N THR A 98 -10.56 -0.21 26.19
CA THR A 98 -12.01 -0.02 26.14
C THR A 98 -12.68 -0.91 25.08
N GLN A 99 -13.92 -1.31 25.32
CA GLN A 99 -14.65 -2.24 24.46
C GLN A 99 -14.84 -1.70 23.03
N LYS A 100 -15.01 -0.38 22.86
CA LYS A 100 -15.10 0.25 21.53
C LYS A 100 -13.89 -0.03 20.63
N HIS A 101 -12.69 -0.17 21.21
CA HIS A 101 -11.46 -0.44 20.49
C HIS A 101 -11.33 -1.91 20.06
N LYS A 102 -12.20 -2.80 20.58
CA LYS A 102 -12.19 -4.25 20.32
C LYS A 102 -10.77 -4.83 20.42
N PRO A 103 -10.08 -4.65 21.57
CA PRO A 103 -8.68 -5.03 21.70
C PRO A 103 -8.51 -6.54 21.54
N ILE A 104 -7.46 -6.94 20.83
CA ILE A 104 -6.84 -8.26 20.95
C ILE A 104 -5.52 -8.07 21.66
N ILE A 105 -5.28 -8.85 22.72
CA ILE A 105 -4.06 -8.80 23.51
C ILE A 105 -3.35 -10.14 23.33
N ILE A 106 -2.17 -10.10 22.72
CA ILE A 106 -1.27 -11.25 22.60
C ILE A 106 0.00 -10.98 23.38
N ARG A 107 0.55 -12.02 24.01
CA ARG A 107 1.80 -11.97 24.76
C ARG A 107 2.86 -12.76 24.01
N ALA A 108 3.99 -12.13 23.72
CA ALA A 108 5.12 -12.85 23.13
C ALA A 108 5.71 -13.81 24.16
N ASN A 109 5.99 -15.05 23.75
CA ASN A 109 6.60 -16.08 24.59
C ASN A 109 8.12 -15.83 24.67
N LEU A 110 8.49 -14.73 25.31
CA LEU A 110 9.86 -14.29 25.51
C LEU A 110 10.29 -14.62 26.94
N SER A 111 11.58 -14.89 27.14
CA SER A 111 12.16 -14.91 28.49
C SER A 111 12.14 -13.51 29.12
N GLU A 112 12.24 -13.43 30.44
CA GLU A 112 12.23 -12.15 31.16
C GLU A 112 13.29 -11.16 30.66
N ASN A 113 14.51 -11.65 30.40
CA ASN A 113 15.58 -10.84 29.81
C ASN A 113 15.21 -10.33 28.41
N GLN A 114 14.62 -11.18 27.56
CA GLN A 114 14.17 -10.77 26.23
C GLN A 114 13.01 -9.77 26.28
N ILE A 115 12.11 -9.88 27.26
CA ILE A 115 11.05 -8.89 27.49
C ILE A 115 11.66 -7.54 27.87
N ASN A 116 12.63 -7.54 28.78
CA ASN A 116 13.32 -6.31 29.20
C ASN A 116 14.05 -5.66 28.02
N ASP A 117 14.79 -6.44 27.22
CA ASP A 117 15.47 -5.95 26.02
C ASP A 117 14.46 -5.42 24.98
N PHE A 118 13.32 -6.10 24.82
CA PHE A 118 12.26 -5.69 23.89
C PHE A 118 11.68 -4.33 24.29
N LEU A 119 11.34 -4.17 25.57
CA LEU A 119 10.81 -2.92 26.11
C LEU A 119 11.86 -1.81 26.08
N GLN A 120 13.12 -2.09 26.42
CA GLN A 120 14.21 -1.12 26.36
C GLN A 120 14.43 -0.63 24.91
N ASN A 121 14.43 -1.55 23.94
CA ASN A 121 14.54 -1.20 22.53
C ASN A 121 13.39 -0.30 22.07
N LEU A 122 12.15 -0.58 22.48
CA LEU A 122 11.01 0.28 22.15
C LEU A 122 11.08 1.65 22.84
N MET A 123 11.44 1.67 24.12
CA MET A 123 11.58 2.90 24.91
C MET A 123 12.67 3.81 24.34
N SER A 124 13.75 3.25 23.79
CA SER A 124 14.79 4.02 23.12
C SER A 124 14.28 4.80 21.89
N GLN A 125 13.11 4.43 21.35
CA GLN A 125 12.46 5.10 20.22
C GLN A 125 11.45 6.17 20.67
N GLN A 126 11.27 6.39 21.97
CA GLN A 126 10.36 7.41 22.49
C GLN A 126 10.73 8.80 21.94
N ASN A 127 9.73 9.62 21.63
CA ASN A 127 9.83 10.94 21.02
C ASN A 127 10.37 10.96 19.57
N LEU A 128 10.65 9.81 18.95
CA LEU A 128 10.91 9.76 17.52
C LEU A 128 9.62 10.01 16.72
N ASN A 129 9.77 10.71 15.60
CA ASN A 129 8.68 11.02 14.70
C ASN A 129 8.16 9.75 14.01
N TYR A 130 6.83 9.63 13.95
CA TYR A 130 6.16 8.54 13.24
C TYR A 130 6.41 8.62 11.73
N ASP A 131 6.60 7.47 11.06
CA ASP A 131 6.73 7.44 9.60
C ASP A 131 5.37 7.53 8.89
N TYR A 132 4.87 8.75 8.76
CA TYR A 132 3.59 8.98 8.09
C TYR A 132 3.63 8.61 6.59
N ASN A 133 4.77 8.76 5.93
CA ASN A 133 4.90 8.49 4.50
C ASN A 133 4.83 7.00 4.21
N GLU A 134 5.54 6.18 4.98
CA GLU A 134 5.47 4.71 4.85
C GLU A 134 4.08 4.19 5.24
N CYS A 135 3.43 4.80 6.24
CA CYS A 135 2.04 4.45 6.59
C CYS A 135 1.08 4.72 5.41
N LEU A 136 1.13 5.91 4.80
CA LEU A 136 0.30 6.23 3.65
C LEU A 136 0.60 5.34 2.44
N LYS A 137 1.88 5.03 2.20
CA LYS A 137 2.31 4.11 1.15
C LYS A 137 1.74 2.71 1.36
N LEU A 138 1.83 2.16 2.58
CA LEU A 138 1.23 0.88 2.93
C LEU A 138 -0.29 0.88 2.68
N LEU A 139 -1.00 1.91 3.16
CA LEU A 139 -2.45 2.05 2.95
C LEU A 139 -2.80 2.15 1.45
N GLY A 140 -2.04 2.93 0.68
CA GLY A 140 -2.23 3.09 -0.76
C GLY A 140 -1.98 1.79 -1.54
N LEU A 141 -0.91 1.07 -1.22
CA LEU A 141 -0.60 -0.22 -1.84
C LEU A 141 -1.64 -1.29 -1.48
N LYS A 142 -2.09 -1.36 -0.22
CA LYS A 142 -3.18 -2.26 0.19
C LYS A 142 -4.48 -1.95 -0.52
N PHE A 143 -4.81 -0.65 -0.66
CA PHE A 143 -5.97 -0.20 -1.42
C PHE A 143 -5.88 -0.62 -2.89
N LEU A 144 -4.77 -0.31 -3.57
CA LEU A 144 -4.57 -0.67 -4.98
C LEU A 144 -4.61 -2.18 -5.21
N ASN A 145 -4.04 -2.97 -4.29
CA ASN A 145 -4.04 -4.42 -4.35
C ASN A 145 -5.45 -5.04 -4.31
N ASN A 146 -6.47 -4.29 -3.87
CA ASN A 146 -7.85 -4.74 -3.93
C ASN A 146 -8.49 -4.63 -5.31
N PHE A 147 -7.94 -3.79 -6.19
CA PHE A 147 -8.43 -3.58 -7.56
C PHE A 147 -7.54 -4.27 -8.60
N VAL A 148 -6.23 -4.15 -8.42
CA VAL A 148 -5.23 -4.70 -9.32
C VAL A 148 -4.40 -5.70 -8.53
N VAL A 149 -4.24 -6.92 -9.05
CA VAL A 149 -3.27 -7.85 -8.47
C VAL A 149 -1.90 -7.25 -8.73
N LEU A 150 -1.34 -6.59 -7.71
CA LEU A 150 0.02 -6.08 -7.80
C LEU A 150 0.92 -7.31 -7.90
N GLU A 151 1.50 -7.51 -9.07
CA GLU A 151 2.63 -8.42 -9.20
C GLU A 151 3.70 -7.94 -8.23
N LYS A 152 4.33 -8.93 -7.58
CA LYS A 152 5.33 -8.74 -6.52
C LYS A 152 6.23 -7.58 -6.91
N ILE A 153 6.33 -6.57 -6.05
CA ILE A 153 7.26 -5.46 -6.27
C ILE A 153 8.66 -6.10 -6.26
N PRO A 154 9.34 -6.24 -7.41
CA PRO A 154 10.64 -6.86 -7.45
C PRO A 154 11.59 -5.96 -6.65
N ASN A 155 12.36 -6.54 -5.75
CA ASN A 155 13.45 -5.87 -5.04
C ASN A 155 13.06 -4.82 -3.99
N ILE A 156 12.11 -5.13 -3.10
CA ILE A 156 12.21 -4.57 -1.73
C ILE A 156 13.33 -5.34 -1.03
N THR A 157 14.58 -4.93 -1.26
CA THR A 157 15.71 -5.47 -0.50
C THR A 157 15.49 -5.09 0.97
N ALA A 158 15.29 -6.11 1.80
CA ALA A 158 15.12 -5.98 3.25
C ALA A 158 16.21 -5.13 3.93
N GLN A 159 17.35 -4.95 3.25
CA GLN A 159 18.46 -4.10 3.68
C GLN A 159 18.11 -2.61 3.80
N SER A 160 17.26 -2.05 2.94
CA SER A 160 16.97 -0.61 3.01
C SER A 160 16.15 -0.25 4.25
N SER A 161 15.21 -1.12 4.67
CA SER A 161 14.37 -0.92 5.87
C SER A 161 15.09 -0.97 7.22
N ILE A 162 16.32 -1.52 7.27
CA ILE A 162 17.10 -1.66 8.51
C ILE A 162 17.74 -0.32 8.93
N ILE A 163 17.98 0.59 7.97
CA ILE A 163 18.70 1.86 8.21
C ILE A 163 17.74 3.03 8.52
N TYR A 164 16.43 2.89 8.27
CA TYR A 164 15.48 3.98 8.48
C TYR A 164 15.19 4.26 9.96
N LYS A 165 15.46 5.51 10.36
CA LYS A 165 15.22 6.07 11.70
C LYS A 165 13.74 6.23 12.07
N LYS A 166 12.81 6.14 11.10
CA LYS A 166 11.37 6.26 11.33
C LYS A 166 10.71 4.94 10.95
N LYS A 167 9.73 4.52 11.74
CA LYS A 167 8.98 3.28 11.53
C LYS A 167 7.50 3.52 11.82
N ILE A 168 6.63 2.76 11.17
CA ILE A 168 5.21 2.67 11.53
C ILE A 168 5.02 1.74 12.74
N CYS A 169 3.80 1.72 13.30
CA CYS A 169 3.48 0.96 14.53
C CYS A 169 3.93 -0.51 14.48
N SER A 170 3.45 -1.26 13.49
CA SER A 170 3.75 -2.67 13.28
C SER A 170 5.23 -2.90 12.96
N ASP A 171 5.83 -2.13 12.05
CA ASP A 171 7.23 -2.31 11.66
C ASP A 171 8.19 -2.21 12.85
N LEU A 172 7.95 -1.24 13.74
CA LEU A 172 8.79 -1.10 14.92
C LEU A 172 8.66 -2.29 15.87
N VAL A 173 7.43 -2.78 16.10
CA VAL A 173 7.18 -3.95 16.94
C VAL A 173 7.85 -5.20 16.36
N PHE A 174 7.68 -5.46 15.07
CA PHE A 174 8.34 -6.59 14.38
C PHE A 174 9.86 -6.48 14.46
N TYR A 175 10.41 -5.29 14.25
CA TYR A 175 11.84 -5.04 14.34
C TYR A 175 12.38 -5.36 15.74
N CYS A 176 11.76 -4.82 16.79
CA CYS A 176 12.20 -5.05 18.16
C CYS A 176 12.05 -6.51 18.59
N LEU A 177 10.95 -7.19 18.22
CA LEU A 177 10.77 -8.63 18.48
C LEU A 177 11.85 -9.47 17.78
N ALA A 178 12.13 -9.18 16.51
CA ALA A 178 13.17 -9.86 15.76
C ALA A 178 14.55 -9.62 16.36
N MET A 179 14.85 -8.42 16.89
CA MET A 179 16.13 -8.17 17.54
C MET A 179 16.38 -9.11 18.72
N VAL A 180 15.35 -9.36 19.57
CA VAL A 180 15.52 -10.07 20.84
C VAL A 180 15.22 -11.57 20.80
N SER A 181 14.47 -12.06 19.80
CA SER A 181 14.09 -13.48 19.72
C SER A 181 14.50 -14.12 18.39
N GLN A 182 15.31 -15.18 18.49
CA GLN A 182 15.70 -15.99 17.34
C GLN A 182 14.53 -16.83 16.83
N GLU A 183 13.67 -17.31 17.72
CA GLU A 183 12.44 -18.03 17.39
C GLU A 183 11.52 -17.14 16.53
N PHE A 184 11.35 -15.88 16.94
CA PHE A 184 10.57 -14.90 16.18
C PHE A 184 11.19 -14.64 14.80
N LYS A 185 12.52 -14.44 14.70
CA LYS A 185 13.23 -14.31 13.41
C LYS A 185 12.99 -15.53 12.49
N ASN A 186 13.14 -16.74 13.01
CA ASN A 186 12.97 -17.97 12.24
C ASN A 186 11.51 -18.10 11.75
N CYS A 187 10.55 -17.81 12.62
CA CYS A 187 9.13 -17.83 12.26
C CYS A 187 8.81 -16.77 11.19
N LEU A 188 9.39 -15.57 11.31
CA LEU A 188 9.25 -14.51 10.33
C LEU A 188 9.77 -14.95 8.95
N GLN A 189 10.94 -15.60 8.89
CA GLN A 189 11.48 -16.15 7.64
C GLN A 189 10.58 -17.22 7.01
N ASN A 190 10.04 -18.12 7.83
CA ASN A 190 9.19 -19.21 7.37
C ASN A 190 7.85 -18.73 6.80
N TYR A 191 7.31 -17.65 7.36
CA TYR A 191 5.97 -17.16 7.00
C TYR A 191 5.99 -15.82 6.26
N VAL A 192 7.15 -15.26 5.91
CA VAL A 192 7.27 -13.92 5.31
C VAL A 192 6.35 -13.73 4.11
N TYR A 193 6.21 -14.78 3.28
CA TYR A 193 5.38 -14.77 2.06
C TYR A 193 3.87 -14.66 2.32
N ASP A 194 3.41 -14.99 3.52
CA ASP A 194 2.01 -14.87 3.94
C ASP A 194 1.68 -13.47 4.49
N LEU A 195 2.71 -12.66 4.76
CA LEU A 195 2.60 -11.36 5.42
C LEU A 195 2.43 -10.22 4.40
N ASP A 196 1.84 -9.12 4.87
CA ASP A 196 1.72 -7.88 4.11
C ASP A 196 3.11 -7.29 3.80
N PHE A 197 4.10 -7.53 4.66
CA PHE A 197 5.50 -7.17 4.42
C PHE A 197 6.03 -7.65 3.07
N TYR A 198 5.78 -8.91 2.70
CA TYR A 198 6.25 -9.43 1.42
C TYR A 198 5.60 -8.74 0.21
N LYS A 199 4.36 -8.27 0.36
CA LYS A 199 3.58 -7.66 -0.73
C LYS A 199 3.83 -6.15 -0.83
N PHE A 200 4.03 -5.47 0.29
CA PHE A 200 4.01 -4.01 0.37
C PHE A 200 5.28 -3.39 0.95
N GLY A 201 6.19 -4.20 1.50
CA GLY A 201 7.44 -3.76 2.12
C GLY A 201 7.35 -3.35 3.58
N ASN A 202 6.14 -3.36 4.16
CA ASN A 202 5.88 -2.99 5.55
C ASN A 202 4.92 -4.00 6.18
N PHE A 203 5.12 -4.30 7.45
CA PHE A 203 4.21 -5.09 8.25
C PHE A 203 2.91 -4.32 8.50
N SER A 204 1.78 -5.01 8.50
CA SER A 204 0.53 -4.45 9.01
C SER A 204 0.21 -5.00 10.41
N PRO A 205 -0.70 -4.37 11.17
CA PRO A 205 -1.21 -4.95 12.41
C PRO A 205 -1.79 -6.36 12.24
N ASP A 206 -2.39 -6.66 11.08
CA ASP A 206 -2.95 -7.98 10.78
C ASP A 206 -1.86 -9.06 10.70
N ASP A 207 -0.62 -8.71 10.37
CA ASP A 207 0.49 -9.66 10.28
C ASP A 207 0.83 -10.29 11.64
N LEU A 208 0.67 -9.56 12.74
CA LEU A 208 0.81 -10.12 14.10
C LEU A 208 -0.23 -11.21 14.36
N ILE A 209 -1.48 -10.98 13.95
CA ILE A 209 -2.56 -11.96 14.09
C ILE A 209 -2.32 -13.17 13.21
N ILE A 210 -1.75 -12.97 12.01
CA ILE A 210 -1.41 -14.07 11.10
C ILE A 210 -0.30 -14.94 11.69
N LEU A 211 0.78 -14.33 12.19
CA LEU A 211 1.84 -15.06 12.87
C LEU A 211 1.31 -15.78 14.11
N PHE A 212 0.50 -15.10 14.94
CA PHE A 212 -0.21 -15.74 16.04
C PHE A 212 -0.98 -16.97 15.55
N CYS A 213 -1.74 -16.87 14.46
CA CYS A 213 -2.53 -17.99 13.93
C CYS A 213 -1.71 -19.16 13.36
N LYS A 214 -0.54 -18.87 12.78
CA LYS A 214 0.33 -19.85 12.14
C LYS A 214 1.15 -20.64 13.16
N ASP A 215 1.50 -20.00 14.27
CA ASP A 215 2.39 -20.59 15.28
C ASP A 215 1.84 -20.41 16.71
N LYS A 216 0.54 -20.72 16.89
CA LYS A 216 -0.33 -20.42 18.05
C LYS A 216 0.17 -20.82 19.43
N SER A 217 1.27 -21.57 19.55
CA SER A 217 1.80 -22.03 20.83
C SER A 217 3.27 -21.67 21.05
N LYS A 218 4.03 -21.34 20.00
CA LYS A 218 5.47 -21.10 20.14
C LYS A 218 5.78 -19.63 20.32
N LEU A 219 5.25 -18.76 19.46
CA LEU A 219 5.62 -17.34 19.50
C LEU A 219 4.79 -16.52 20.48
N PHE A 220 3.51 -16.83 20.59
CA PHE A 220 2.54 -15.95 21.22
C PHE A 220 1.49 -16.74 21.99
N SER A 221 1.07 -16.21 23.13
CA SER A 221 -0.10 -16.64 23.88
C SER A 221 -1.21 -15.59 23.77
N LEU A 222 -2.47 -16.03 23.74
CA LEU A 222 -3.63 -15.13 23.72
C LEU A 222 -3.98 -14.75 25.15
N VAL A 223 -3.94 -13.46 25.46
CA VAL A 223 -4.35 -12.91 26.77
C VAL A 223 -5.82 -12.51 26.72
N HIS A 224 -6.24 -11.82 25.66
CA HIS A 224 -7.63 -11.39 25.47
C HIS A 224 -7.99 -11.29 23.98
N GLY A 225 -9.25 -11.59 23.66
CA GLY A 225 -9.83 -11.46 22.32
C GLY A 225 -10.66 -12.69 21.95
N GLU A 226 -11.75 -12.50 21.19
CA GLU A 226 -12.55 -13.64 20.75
C GLU A 226 -11.81 -14.47 19.70
N GLN A 227 -11.80 -15.80 19.88
CA GLN A 227 -11.23 -16.71 18.88
C GLN A 227 -11.86 -16.55 17.49
N ARG A 228 -13.13 -16.12 17.42
CA ARG A 228 -13.81 -15.84 16.14
C ARG A 228 -13.15 -14.71 15.37
N HIS A 229 -12.74 -13.63 16.04
CA HIS A 229 -12.03 -12.52 15.40
C HIS A 229 -10.69 -12.99 14.81
N ILE A 230 -9.99 -13.84 15.55
CA ILE A 230 -8.72 -14.44 15.12
C ILE A 230 -8.93 -15.36 13.90
N GLN A 231 -9.99 -16.17 13.90
CA GLN A 231 -10.34 -17.05 12.78
C GLN A 231 -10.71 -16.25 11.51
N ASN A 232 -11.40 -15.12 11.67
CA ASN A 232 -11.82 -14.28 10.55
C ASN A 232 -10.64 -13.74 9.74
N VAL A 233 -9.53 -13.33 10.39
CA VAL A 233 -8.33 -12.85 9.71
C VAL A 233 -7.73 -13.94 8.81
N LYS A 234 -7.66 -15.19 9.29
CA LYS A 234 -7.18 -16.35 8.52
C LYS A 234 -8.08 -16.64 7.32
N CYS A 235 -9.39 -16.63 7.52
CA CYS A 235 -10.37 -16.89 6.47
C CYS A 235 -10.34 -15.82 5.38
N LEU A 236 -10.23 -14.53 5.73
CA LEU A 236 -10.21 -13.43 4.77
C LEU A 236 -9.02 -13.53 3.81
N LYS A 237 -7.81 -13.82 4.30
CA LYS A 237 -6.63 -13.97 3.42
C LYS A 237 -6.75 -15.20 2.50
N LEU A 238 -7.11 -16.36 3.05
CA LEU A 238 -7.29 -17.59 2.25
C LEU A 238 -8.37 -17.45 1.18
N GLN A 239 -9.49 -16.79 1.49
CA GLN A 239 -10.56 -16.53 0.53
C GLN A 239 -10.12 -15.56 -0.57
N ASN A 240 -9.35 -14.53 -0.23
CA ASN A 240 -8.83 -13.59 -1.22
C ASN A 240 -7.85 -14.27 -2.18
N GLU A 241 -6.95 -15.12 -1.67
CA GLU A 241 -6.00 -15.87 -2.50
C GLU A 241 -6.70 -16.86 -3.43
N LYS A 242 -7.70 -17.60 -2.93
CA LYS A 242 -8.53 -18.49 -3.75
C LYS A 242 -9.29 -17.73 -4.83
N LYS A 243 -9.92 -16.59 -4.50
CA LYS A 243 -10.62 -15.74 -5.47
C LYS A 243 -9.66 -15.18 -6.53
N LEU A 244 -8.44 -14.81 -6.15
CA LEU A 244 -7.43 -14.33 -7.10
C LEU A 244 -6.94 -15.44 -8.04
N LYS A 245 -6.65 -16.64 -7.51
CA LYS A 245 -6.24 -17.80 -8.34
C LYS A 245 -7.30 -18.13 -9.38
N LYS A 246 -8.56 -18.22 -8.96
CA LYS A 246 -9.70 -18.46 -9.86
C LYS A 246 -9.82 -17.38 -10.96
N LYS A 247 -9.61 -16.10 -10.63
CA LYS A 247 -9.60 -15.02 -11.64
C LYS A 247 -8.45 -15.14 -12.64
N LYS A 248 -7.26 -15.59 -12.20
CA LYS A 248 -6.12 -15.82 -13.10
C LYS A 248 -6.37 -17.01 -14.03
N GLU A 249 -6.97 -18.08 -13.51
CA GLU A 249 -7.34 -19.26 -14.30
C GLU A 249 -8.39 -18.90 -15.37
N ILE A 250 -9.41 -18.10 -15.02
CA ILE A 250 -10.40 -17.61 -15.99
C ILE A 250 -9.74 -16.77 -17.09
N LYS A 251 -8.89 -15.79 -16.72
CA LYS A 251 -8.17 -14.98 -17.71
C LYS A 251 -7.25 -15.79 -18.63
N LYS A 252 -6.62 -16.84 -18.09
CA LYS A 252 -5.77 -17.74 -18.88
C LYS A 252 -6.60 -18.60 -19.83
N ALA A 253 -7.80 -19.01 -19.43
CA ALA A 253 -8.73 -19.72 -20.31
C ALA A 253 -9.26 -18.80 -21.42
N GLU A 254 -9.66 -17.57 -21.08
CA GLU A 254 -10.12 -16.57 -22.06
C GLU A 254 -9.04 -16.24 -23.10
N SER A 255 -7.76 -16.11 -22.71
CA SER A 255 -6.68 -15.86 -23.67
C SER A 255 -6.38 -17.06 -24.58
N LEU A 256 -6.62 -18.30 -24.13
CA LEU A 256 -6.42 -19.49 -24.95
C LEU A 256 -7.54 -19.65 -25.99
N GLU A 257 -8.78 -19.26 -25.65
CA GLU A 257 -9.90 -19.26 -26.60
C GLU A 257 -9.73 -18.18 -27.69
N GLU A 258 -9.17 -17.02 -27.36
CA GLU A 258 -8.87 -15.97 -28.36
C GLU A 258 -7.78 -16.41 -29.36
N ASP A 259 -6.74 -17.12 -28.90
CA ASP A 259 -5.68 -17.66 -29.76
C ASP A 259 -6.22 -18.77 -30.69
N ASP A 260 -7.13 -19.63 -30.21
CA ASP A 260 -7.76 -20.67 -31.02
C ASP A 260 -8.67 -20.07 -32.12
N ASP A 261 -9.41 -18.99 -31.83
CA ASP A 261 -10.23 -18.29 -32.83
C ASP A 261 -9.36 -17.55 -33.87
N GLU A 262 -8.18 -17.05 -33.49
CA GLU A 262 -7.20 -16.47 -34.42
C GLU A 262 -6.54 -17.56 -35.29
N LEU A 263 -6.21 -18.72 -34.70
CA LEU A 263 -5.69 -19.88 -35.43
C LEU A 263 -6.72 -20.46 -36.41
N ILE A 264 -8.00 -20.53 -36.02
CA ILE A 264 -9.12 -20.96 -36.88
C ILE A 264 -9.30 -19.98 -38.05
N LYS A 265 -9.16 -18.67 -37.81
CA LYS A 265 -9.14 -17.65 -38.88
C LYS A 265 -7.94 -17.78 -39.80
N LEU A 266 -6.74 -18.04 -39.26
CA LEU A 266 -5.49 -18.23 -40.02
C LEU A 266 -5.47 -19.50 -40.86
N LEU A 267 -6.07 -20.59 -40.37
CA LEU A 267 -6.18 -21.86 -41.10
C LEU A 267 -7.30 -21.85 -42.15
N GLY A 268 -8.03 -20.74 -42.32
CA GLY A 268 -9.12 -20.63 -43.29
C GLY A 268 -10.27 -21.61 -43.02
N LEU A 269 -10.34 -22.15 -41.80
CA LEU A 269 -11.40 -23.06 -41.38
C LEU A 269 -12.62 -22.24 -40.99
N THR A 270 -13.31 -21.66 -41.97
CA THR A 270 -14.67 -21.19 -41.77
C THR A 270 -15.51 -22.38 -41.32
N LYS A 271 -16.07 -22.29 -40.09
CA LYS A 271 -16.95 -23.30 -39.51
C LYS A 271 -18.04 -23.66 -40.52
N ILE A 272 -17.90 -24.84 -41.14
CA ILE A 272 -19.02 -25.64 -41.63
C ILE A 272 -19.67 -26.23 -40.38
N SER A 273 -20.44 -25.42 -39.65
CA SER A 273 -21.46 -25.95 -38.74
C SER A 273 -22.73 -26.10 -39.56
N THR A 274 -22.87 -27.26 -40.18
CA THR A 274 -24.12 -27.73 -40.75
C THR A 274 -25.23 -27.67 -39.72
N ASN A 275 -26.35 -27.08 -40.15
CA ASN A 275 -27.70 -27.32 -39.65
C ASN A 275 -27.87 -28.76 -39.14
N LEU A 276 -28.18 -28.91 -37.86
CA LEU A 276 -29.04 -29.98 -37.35
C LEU A 276 -29.67 -29.51 -36.03
N ASP A 277 -31.00 -29.55 -36.04
CA ASP A 277 -31.92 -29.47 -34.90
C ASP A 277 -32.26 -28.09 -34.30
N HIS A 278 -33.00 -27.31 -35.12
CA HIS A 278 -34.02 -26.40 -34.61
C HIS A 278 -35.43 -26.95 -34.90
N LYS A 279 -35.98 -27.72 -33.96
CA LYS A 279 -37.43 -27.85 -33.74
C LYS A 279 -37.72 -28.40 -32.33
N GLN A 280 -37.65 -27.52 -31.32
CA GLN A 280 -38.45 -27.52 -30.07
C GLN A 280 -37.77 -26.63 -29.01
N ASN A 281 -38.20 -25.35 -28.92
CA ASN A 281 -38.27 -24.51 -27.69
C ASN A 281 -38.32 -23.01 -28.00
N GLN A 282 -39.28 -22.57 -28.82
CA GLN A 282 -39.54 -21.15 -29.08
C GLN A 282 -40.71 -20.58 -28.25
N GLN A 283 -40.95 -21.06 -27.02
CA GLN A 283 -42.01 -20.49 -26.17
C GLN A 283 -41.62 -20.06 -24.75
N ASN A 284 -40.34 -20.15 -24.34
CA ASN A 284 -39.93 -19.70 -22.98
C ASN A 284 -38.93 -18.53 -22.94
N ILE A 285 -38.68 -17.83 -24.05
CA ILE A 285 -37.70 -16.74 -24.11
C ILE A 285 -38.37 -15.45 -24.63
N GLN A 286 -39.35 -14.94 -23.88
CA GLN A 286 -39.82 -13.55 -24.07
C GLN A 286 -39.83 -12.72 -22.77
N ASN A 287 -39.69 -13.33 -21.59
CA ASN A 287 -39.70 -12.60 -20.31
C ASN A 287 -38.32 -12.42 -19.63
N GLN A 288 -37.21 -12.87 -20.24
CA GLN A 288 -35.86 -12.68 -19.68
C GLN A 288 -34.97 -11.69 -20.45
N ASN A 289 -35.38 -11.24 -21.65
CA ASN A 289 -34.57 -10.35 -22.49
C ASN A 289 -34.77 -8.85 -22.25
N ILE A 290 -35.72 -8.45 -21.38
CA ILE A 290 -35.95 -7.03 -21.06
C ILE A 290 -35.00 -6.55 -19.95
N THR A 291 -34.54 -7.42 -19.04
CA THR A 291 -33.73 -6.98 -17.89
C THR A 291 -32.21 -7.00 -18.13
N GLN A 292 -31.72 -7.75 -19.14
CA GLN A 292 -30.28 -7.82 -19.45
C GLN A 292 -29.79 -6.75 -20.43
N ASN A 293 -30.66 -6.25 -21.31
CA ASN A 293 -30.28 -5.21 -22.29
C ASN A 293 -30.08 -3.82 -21.66
N ASP A 294 -30.80 -3.49 -20.59
CA ASP A 294 -30.63 -2.22 -19.88
C ASP A 294 -29.30 -2.16 -19.10
N SER A 295 -28.82 -3.31 -18.61
CA SER A 295 -27.57 -3.42 -17.85
C SER A 295 -26.33 -3.37 -18.75
N GLN A 296 -26.42 -3.88 -19.99
CA GLN A 296 -25.32 -3.84 -20.96
C GLN A 296 -25.18 -2.46 -21.62
N ASN A 297 -26.30 -1.78 -21.90
CA ASN A 297 -26.27 -0.41 -22.46
C ASN A 297 -25.76 0.63 -21.46
N GLN A 298 -26.02 0.47 -20.16
CA GLN A 298 -25.46 1.36 -19.12
C GLN A 298 -23.94 1.21 -18.99
N ASN A 299 -23.41 -0.02 -19.06
CA ASN A 299 -21.96 -0.27 -18.99
C ASN A 299 -21.21 0.21 -20.25
N GLN A 300 -21.79 0.08 -21.44
CA GLN A 300 -21.17 0.59 -22.68
C GLN A 300 -21.11 2.13 -22.71
N ASN A 301 -22.17 2.80 -22.27
CA ASN A 301 -22.19 4.27 -22.18
C ASN A 301 -21.23 4.82 -21.12
N GLN A 302 -21.09 4.12 -19.99
CA GLN A 302 -20.14 4.52 -18.94
C GLN A 302 -18.68 4.34 -19.38
N ASN A 303 -18.37 3.28 -20.15
CA ASN A 303 -17.03 3.07 -20.71
C ASN A 303 -16.68 4.12 -21.79
N GLN A 304 -17.62 4.46 -22.67
CA GLN A 304 -17.41 5.52 -23.67
C GLN A 304 -17.24 6.91 -23.03
N PHE A 305 -17.97 7.19 -21.95
CA PHE A 305 -17.81 8.44 -21.20
C PHE A 305 -16.43 8.56 -20.55
N ASN A 306 -15.96 7.48 -19.91
CA ASN A 306 -14.63 7.42 -19.29
C ASN A 306 -13.51 7.56 -20.31
N GLU A 307 -13.65 6.97 -21.50
CA GLU A 307 -12.65 7.08 -22.58
C GLU A 307 -12.57 8.51 -23.15
N LYS A 308 -13.72 9.18 -23.35
CA LYS A 308 -13.77 10.58 -23.79
C LYS A 308 -13.15 11.53 -22.75
N LEU A 309 -13.45 11.32 -21.47
CA LEU A 309 -12.87 12.10 -20.37
C LEU A 309 -11.35 11.92 -20.31
N LEU A 310 -10.86 10.69 -20.47
CA LEU A 310 -9.44 10.39 -20.48
C LEU A 310 -8.71 11.04 -21.66
N LYS A 311 -9.27 10.96 -22.88
CA LYS A 311 -8.73 11.60 -24.09
C LYS A 311 -8.67 13.12 -23.95
N SER A 312 -9.68 13.73 -23.31
CA SER A 312 -9.69 15.17 -23.02
C SER A 312 -8.58 15.58 -22.05
N GLN A 313 -8.40 14.82 -20.96
CA GLN A 313 -7.32 15.08 -19.99
C GLN A 313 -5.93 14.91 -20.59
N LEU A 314 -5.74 13.89 -21.44
CA LEU A 314 -4.47 13.64 -22.13
C LEU A 314 -4.11 14.81 -23.07
N LYS A 315 -5.09 15.29 -23.84
CA LYS A 315 -4.91 16.43 -24.76
C LYS A 315 -4.58 17.73 -24.02
N ARG A 316 -5.23 17.97 -22.87
CA ARG A 316 -4.92 19.11 -22.00
C ARG A 316 -3.48 19.03 -21.47
N PHE A 317 -3.05 17.84 -21.05
CA PHE A 317 -1.67 17.62 -20.59
C PHE A 317 -0.64 17.85 -21.70
N GLN A 318 -0.90 17.36 -22.91
CA GLN A 318 -0.04 17.59 -24.07
C GLN A 318 0.12 19.09 -24.38
N ASN A 319 -0.96 19.85 -24.32
CA ASN A 319 -0.93 21.30 -24.52
C ASN A 319 -0.15 22.01 -23.40
N GLU A 320 -0.33 21.63 -22.14
CA GLU A 320 0.43 22.21 -21.01
C GLU A 320 1.93 21.90 -21.11
N ALA A 321 2.30 20.68 -21.53
CA ALA A 321 3.68 20.30 -21.76
C ALA A 321 4.32 21.09 -22.92
N GLN A 322 3.59 21.29 -24.02
CA GLN A 322 4.06 22.06 -25.17
C GLN A 322 4.28 23.53 -24.80
N ILE A 323 3.35 24.15 -24.06
CA ILE A 323 3.49 25.53 -23.56
C ILE A 323 4.75 25.69 -22.70
N ILE A 324 5.09 24.68 -21.88
CA ILE A 324 6.29 24.72 -21.04
C ILE A 324 7.57 24.57 -21.87
N LEU A 325 7.54 23.71 -22.90
CA LEU A 325 8.63 23.56 -23.86
C LEU A 325 8.89 24.84 -24.65
N ASP A 326 7.82 25.53 -25.07
CA ASP A 326 7.92 26.78 -25.81
C ASP A 326 8.48 27.91 -24.91
N ASN A 327 8.06 27.95 -23.63
CA ASN A 327 8.59 28.90 -22.64
C ASN A 327 10.03 28.56 -22.19
N TYR A 328 10.43 27.29 -22.22
CA TYR A 328 11.80 26.85 -21.90
C TYR A 328 12.83 27.47 -22.86
N ASN A 329 12.46 27.58 -24.14
CA ASN A 329 13.31 28.21 -25.15
C ASN A 329 13.44 29.74 -24.97
N GLN A 330 12.63 30.36 -24.11
CA GLN A 330 12.58 31.81 -23.94
C GLN A 330 13.19 32.32 -22.63
N GLU A 331 13.11 31.59 -21.50
CA GLU A 331 13.38 32.20 -20.19
C GLU A 331 14.42 31.53 -19.28
N GLY A 332 14.99 30.35 -19.61
CA GLY A 332 16.18 29.74 -18.99
C GLY A 332 16.16 29.41 -17.47
N HIS A 333 15.71 30.29 -16.59
CA HIS A 333 15.87 30.22 -15.13
C HIS A 333 14.58 29.99 -14.33
N ASN A 334 13.38 30.24 -14.88
CA ASN A 334 12.10 29.93 -14.22
C ASN A 334 11.63 28.46 -14.37
N PHE A 335 12.48 27.63 -14.97
CA PHE A 335 12.15 26.25 -15.36
C PHE A 335 11.89 25.33 -14.17
N PHE A 336 12.71 25.40 -13.11
CA PHE A 336 12.74 24.41 -12.02
C PHE A 336 11.44 24.29 -11.22
N VAL A 337 10.73 25.40 -11.02
CA VAL A 337 9.47 25.42 -10.25
C VAL A 337 8.33 24.82 -11.06
N LYS A 338 8.29 25.09 -12.37
CA LYS A 338 7.28 24.55 -13.29
C LYS A 338 7.53 23.07 -13.63
N THR A 339 8.80 22.64 -13.79
CA THR A 339 9.12 21.21 -14.01
C THR A 339 8.80 20.36 -12.81
N LYS A 340 9.02 20.84 -11.57
CA LYS A 340 8.65 20.08 -10.37
C LYS A 340 7.15 19.81 -10.30
N SER A 341 6.32 20.83 -10.55
CA SER A 341 4.85 20.69 -10.62
C SER A 341 4.40 19.71 -11.71
N LEU A 342 5.10 19.70 -12.87
CA LEU A 342 4.78 18.80 -13.96
C LEU A 342 5.22 17.36 -13.68
N VAL A 343 6.40 17.15 -13.07
CA VAL A 343 6.90 15.84 -12.65
C VAL A 343 5.98 15.25 -11.59
N ASP A 344 5.49 16.06 -10.64
CA ASP A 344 4.53 15.61 -9.63
C ASP A 344 3.19 15.20 -10.27
N LYS A 345 2.68 15.98 -11.25
CA LYS A 345 1.48 15.61 -12.03
C LYS A 345 1.72 14.38 -12.92
N PHE A 346 2.92 14.22 -13.47
CA PHE A 346 3.31 13.10 -14.33
C PHE A 346 3.51 11.81 -13.53
N LEU A 347 4.04 11.88 -12.30
CA LEU A 347 4.12 10.74 -11.38
C LEU A 347 2.73 10.27 -10.95
N VAL A 348 1.78 11.20 -10.79
CA VAL A 348 0.36 10.85 -10.56
C VAL A 348 -0.24 10.15 -11.78
N LEU A 349 0.03 10.61 -13.01
CA LEU A 349 -0.48 9.99 -14.24
C LEU A 349 0.23 8.68 -14.63
N ALA A 350 1.54 8.57 -14.38
CA ALA A 350 2.33 7.35 -14.61
C ALA A 350 1.97 6.23 -13.62
N ASN A 351 1.54 6.59 -12.40
CA ASN A 351 0.92 5.64 -11.47
C ASN A 351 -0.46 5.14 -11.93
N TYR A 352 -1.09 5.80 -12.91
CA TYR A 352 -2.38 5.40 -13.47
C TYR A 352 -2.28 4.51 -14.72
N ASN A 353 -1.14 4.47 -15.43
CA ASN A 353 -1.00 3.62 -16.63
C ASN A 353 0.46 3.16 -16.87
N LYS A 354 0.71 1.85 -16.72
CA LYS A 354 2.04 1.22 -16.93
C LYS A 354 2.36 0.81 -18.38
N PHE A 355 1.41 0.89 -19.33
CA PHE A 355 1.60 0.25 -20.64
C PHE A 355 1.96 1.16 -21.83
N PHE A 356 1.97 2.49 -21.67
CA PHE A 356 2.21 3.40 -22.82
C PHE A 356 3.43 4.34 -22.70
N THR A 357 4.11 4.39 -21.55
CA THR A 357 5.10 5.45 -21.27
C THR A 357 6.54 5.06 -21.59
N PHE A 358 6.89 3.77 -21.55
CA PHE A 358 8.28 3.34 -21.69
C PHE A 358 8.89 3.55 -23.09
N PRO A 359 8.19 3.22 -24.21
CA PRO A 359 8.73 3.45 -25.56
C PRO A 359 8.89 4.94 -25.90
N PHE A 360 8.00 5.79 -25.35
CA PHE A 360 8.01 7.23 -25.59
C PHE A 360 9.15 7.95 -24.85
N ILE A 361 9.40 7.58 -23.60
CA ILE A 361 10.53 8.10 -22.80
C ILE A 361 11.86 7.68 -23.44
N ASN A 362 11.98 6.42 -23.88
CA ASN A 362 13.19 5.95 -24.56
C ASN A 362 13.43 6.75 -25.85
N LYS A 363 12.38 7.03 -26.65
CA LYS A 363 12.50 7.84 -27.86
C LYS A 363 12.90 9.30 -27.59
N LEU A 364 12.38 9.92 -26.53
CA LEU A 364 12.74 11.29 -26.13
C LEU A 364 14.17 11.39 -25.61
N VAL A 365 14.60 10.42 -24.80
CA VAL A 365 15.98 10.34 -24.28
C VAL A 365 16.96 10.10 -25.43
N GLN A 366 16.66 9.19 -26.36
CA GLN A 366 17.49 8.95 -27.56
C GLN A 366 17.56 10.19 -28.46
N GLN A 367 16.46 10.93 -28.63
CA GLN A 367 16.46 12.19 -29.38
C GLN A 367 17.29 13.29 -28.70
N GLN A 368 17.27 13.38 -27.37
CA GLN A 368 18.12 14.30 -26.61
C GLN A 368 19.61 13.93 -26.70
N ILE A 369 19.95 12.66 -26.53
CA ILE A 369 21.33 12.16 -26.67
C ILE A 369 21.85 12.42 -28.09
N SER A 370 21.04 12.18 -29.12
CA SER A 370 21.42 12.46 -30.52
C SER A 370 21.61 13.96 -30.82
N LYS A 371 20.89 14.85 -30.13
CA LYS A 371 21.02 16.30 -30.29
C LYS A 371 22.22 16.86 -29.52
N GLN A 372 22.50 16.34 -28.32
CA GLN A 372 23.68 16.72 -27.54
C GLN A 372 24.99 16.21 -28.18
N ASN A 373 25.00 14.99 -28.73
CA ASN A 373 26.17 14.46 -29.44
C ASN A 373 26.46 15.22 -30.76
N ARG A 374 25.46 15.83 -31.39
CA ARG A 374 25.67 16.73 -32.54
C ARG A 374 26.21 18.11 -32.13
N GLY A 375 25.93 18.56 -30.91
CA GLY A 375 26.54 19.78 -30.35
C GLY A 375 27.99 19.57 -29.94
N PHE A 376 28.33 18.37 -29.44
CA PHE A 376 29.66 18.05 -28.92
C PHE A 376 30.71 17.82 -30.02
N LEU A 377 30.30 17.36 -31.20
CA LEU A 377 31.21 17.19 -32.35
C LEU A 377 31.57 18.50 -33.08
N ASN A 378 30.93 19.62 -32.74
CA ASN A 378 31.19 20.93 -33.35
C ASN A 378 31.98 21.91 -32.46
N SER A 379 32.45 21.48 -31.28
CA SER A 379 33.27 22.32 -30.39
C SER A 379 34.61 21.67 -30.06
N GLN A 380 35.40 21.36 -31.09
CA GLN A 380 36.86 21.29 -30.96
C GLN A 380 37.46 22.47 -31.74
N LEU A 381 37.41 23.66 -31.13
CA LEU A 381 38.29 24.79 -31.37
C LEU A 381 37.92 25.85 -30.32
N PHE A 382 38.95 26.34 -29.63
CA PHE A 382 38.93 27.28 -28.50
C PHE A 382 38.79 26.67 -27.10
N GLY A 383 39.93 26.68 -26.40
CA GLY A 383 40.06 26.29 -25.01
C GLY A 383 39.26 27.21 -24.09
N TYR A 384 38.47 26.58 -23.22
CA TYR A 384 37.80 27.22 -22.10
C TYR A 384 38.15 26.45 -20.83
N GLN A 385 38.58 27.19 -19.80
CA GLN A 385 38.97 26.66 -18.50
C GLN A 385 37.75 26.09 -17.74
N GLU A 386 37.95 24.93 -17.11
CA GLU A 386 37.03 24.32 -16.16
C GLU A 386 36.79 25.22 -14.94
N LYS A 387 35.73 26.04 -14.97
CA LYS A 387 35.11 26.57 -13.75
C LYS A 387 33.59 26.58 -13.89
N ASN A 388 32.94 25.97 -12.88
CA ASN A 388 31.50 25.94 -12.61
C ASN A 388 30.63 25.02 -13.46
N ILE A 389 30.88 23.71 -13.36
CA ILE A 389 29.78 22.76 -13.40
C ILE A 389 29.16 22.71 -12.00
N SER A 390 27.91 23.19 -11.87
CA SER A 390 27.22 23.21 -10.58
C SER A 390 27.12 21.80 -9.97
N SER A 391 27.29 21.69 -8.65
CA SER A 391 27.25 20.42 -7.90
C SER A 391 25.99 19.60 -8.16
N ASN A 392 24.89 20.25 -8.58
CA ASN A 392 23.62 19.62 -8.91
C ASN A 392 23.67 18.82 -10.22
N LEU A 393 24.48 19.23 -11.21
CA LEU A 393 24.65 18.47 -12.44
C LEU A 393 25.49 17.21 -12.19
N TRP A 394 26.50 17.30 -11.33
CA TRP A 394 27.28 16.14 -10.89
C TRP A 394 26.46 15.16 -10.05
N GLN A 395 25.53 15.64 -9.21
CA GLN A 395 24.57 14.78 -8.52
C GLN A 395 23.59 14.12 -9.47
N PHE A 396 23.10 14.84 -10.49
CA PHE A 396 22.23 14.28 -11.51
C PHE A 396 22.94 13.22 -12.36
N ILE A 397 24.18 13.47 -12.77
CA ILE A 397 25.01 12.49 -13.49
C ILE A 397 25.31 11.28 -12.60
N LYS A 398 25.67 11.45 -11.32
CA LYS A 398 25.86 10.33 -10.38
C LYS A 398 24.61 9.47 -10.20
N VAL A 399 23.44 10.08 -10.05
CA VAL A 399 22.18 9.34 -9.89
C VAL A 399 21.86 8.54 -11.14
N ASN A 400 22.08 9.10 -12.34
CA ASN A 400 21.84 8.39 -13.59
C ASN A 400 22.92 7.34 -13.91
N PHE A 401 24.18 7.54 -13.49
CA PHE A 401 25.25 6.56 -13.67
C PHE A 401 25.09 5.33 -12.75
N ILE A 402 24.60 5.55 -11.52
CA ILE A 402 24.21 4.46 -10.59
C ILE A 402 23.01 3.69 -11.13
N ILE A 403 22.07 4.36 -11.79
CA ILE A 403 20.97 3.71 -12.50
C ILE A 403 21.49 2.93 -13.73
N PHE A 404 22.55 3.40 -14.40
CA PHE A 404 23.11 2.71 -15.57
C PHE A 404 23.90 1.44 -15.20
N GLU A 405 24.64 1.44 -14.08
CA GLU A 405 25.32 0.23 -13.58
C GLU A 405 24.37 -0.84 -12.99
N GLN A 406 23.13 -0.47 -12.66
CA GLN A 406 22.12 -1.41 -12.13
C GLN A 406 21.36 -2.18 -13.22
N TYR A 407 21.63 -1.90 -14.50
CA TYR A 407 20.93 -2.49 -15.65
C TYR A 407 21.85 -3.10 -16.73
N LEU A 408 23.14 -3.28 -16.40
CA LEU A 408 24.01 -4.33 -16.96
C LEU A 408 24.16 -5.43 -15.90
#